data_AF-A0A173KU33-F1
#
_entry.id   AF-A0A173KU33-F1
#
_cell.length_a   1.000
_cell.length_b   1.000
_cell.length_c   1.000
_cell.angle_alpha   90.00
_cell.angle_beta   90.00
_cell.angle_gamma   90.00
#
_symmetry.space_group_name_H-M   'P 1'
#
loop_
_entity.id
_entity.type
_entity.pdbx_description
1 polymer ?
#
loop_
_entity_poly.entity_id
_entity_poly.type
_entity_poly.pdbx_seq_one_letter_code
_entity_poly.pdbx_strand_id
1 'polypeptide(L)'
;MSFPDRYSSQRDLKLLSRAAYRRSWQLACLTTLALVAGCSTPKKAPPTPPPPLVRTIKPLPPMGAVEGMSIPDVDASGSYLTPNRGVTANTALWHVRMALNVAALSCHGVNEPARLQYNQILHVHQAVLREANAAVDRNYTAAYGSGGLQSRELLNTVVYNFFSLPPVTKSFCPVAIEVGAKILAMPSNQLLAYAPEALTALEKPFQEFYEAYADYLRRLAEWQSRFGGTVTVVVSPTPLPPPPTPPKELGAGFVPPPSVASIPRPQEGSGAPLVPPTTRVIVPTFPLTKPAK
;
A
#
# COMPACT_ATOMS: atom_id res chain seq x y z
N MET A 1 3.21 135.55 -2.66
CA MET A 1 2.44 134.88 -1.60
C MET A 1 2.25 133.44 -2.02
N SER A 2 2.86 132.51 -1.26
CA SER A 2 3.01 131.09 -1.58
C SER A 2 1.71 130.30 -1.40
N PHE A 3 1.42 129.40 -2.34
CA PHE A 3 0.42 128.34 -2.21
C PHE A 3 1.13 127.04 -1.77
N PRO A 4 0.68 126.36 -0.70
CA PRO A 4 1.29 125.10 -0.28
C PRO A 4 0.60 123.86 -0.88
N ASP A 5 1.48 122.94 -1.29
CA ASP A 5 1.49 121.49 -1.28
C ASP A 5 0.19 120.67 -1.35
N ARG A 6 0.06 119.98 -2.49
CA ARG A 6 -0.90 118.91 -2.76
C ARG A 6 -0.15 117.59 -3.03
N TYR A 7 0.62 117.07 -2.08
CA TYR A 7 1.35 115.80 -2.33
C TYR A 7 1.74 114.98 -1.08
N SER A 8 0.82 114.77 -0.13
CA SER A 8 1.11 113.87 1.02
C SER A 8 -0.04 112.97 1.50
N SER A 9 -1.11 112.78 0.72
CA SER A 9 -2.29 112.02 1.18
C SER A 9 -2.66 110.79 0.33
N GLN A 10 -1.81 110.36 -0.62
CA GLN A 10 -2.11 109.19 -1.47
C GLN A 10 -1.23 107.96 -1.24
N ARG A 11 -0.15 108.05 -0.43
CA ARG A 11 0.74 106.91 -0.17
C ARG A 11 0.30 106.01 0.98
N ASP A 12 -0.38 106.56 2.00
CA ASP A 12 -0.75 105.79 3.19
C ASP A 12 -2.00 104.89 3.00
N LEU A 13 -2.88 105.21 2.05
CA LEU A 13 -4.08 104.40 1.79
C LEU A 13 -3.79 103.10 1.01
N LYS A 14 -2.69 103.05 0.24
CA LYS A 14 -2.33 101.88 -0.58
C LYS A 14 -1.59 100.78 0.20
N LEU A 15 -0.96 101.11 1.33
CA LEU A 15 -0.24 100.15 2.18
C LEU A 15 -1.17 99.36 3.11
N LEU A 16 -2.24 99.98 3.61
CA LEU A 16 -3.24 99.32 4.46
C LEU A 16 -4.12 98.31 3.68
N SER A 17 -4.35 98.56 2.39
CA SER A 17 -5.10 97.66 1.49
C SER A 17 -4.39 96.32 1.21
N ARG A 18 -3.05 96.29 1.16
CA ARG A 18 -2.28 95.08 0.84
C ARG A 18 -2.07 94.15 2.04
N ALA A 19 -2.10 94.68 3.27
CA ALA A 19 -1.94 93.88 4.49
C ALA A 19 -3.23 93.14 4.89
N ALA A 20 -4.40 93.73 4.63
CA ALA A 20 -5.71 93.10 4.90
C ALA A 20 -6.02 91.93 3.95
N TYR A 21 -5.54 91.99 2.70
CA TYR A 21 -5.76 90.94 1.69
C TYR A 21 -4.90 89.69 1.91
N ARG A 22 -3.69 89.82 2.48
CA ARG A 22 -2.82 88.67 2.79
C ARG A 22 -3.26 87.88 4.03
N ARG A 23 -3.86 88.52 5.03
CA ARG A 23 -4.37 87.82 6.24
C ARG A 23 -5.70 87.10 6.01
N SER A 24 -6.55 87.63 5.14
CA SER A 24 -7.84 86.99 4.78
C SER A 24 -7.65 85.76 3.88
N TRP A 25 -6.60 85.70 3.06
CA TRP A 25 -6.27 84.52 2.26
C TRP A 25 -5.67 83.36 3.07
N GLN A 26 -4.94 83.63 4.16
CA GLN A 26 -4.39 82.55 5.01
C GLN A 26 -5.42 81.90 5.94
N LEU A 27 -6.47 82.63 6.34
CA LEU A 27 -7.58 82.08 7.14
C LEU A 27 -8.59 81.29 6.30
N ALA A 28 -8.72 81.60 5.01
CA ALA A 28 -9.59 80.87 4.09
C ALA A 28 -9.04 79.48 3.72
N CYS A 29 -7.72 79.32 3.55
CA CYS A 29 -7.13 78.01 3.23
C CYS A 29 -7.16 76.99 4.38
N LEU A 30 -7.10 77.45 5.64
CA LEU A 30 -7.16 76.54 6.80
C LEU A 30 -8.58 76.07 7.15
N THR A 31 -9.60 76.84 6.78
CA THR A 31 -11.00 76.48 7.02
C THR A 31 -11.58 75.58 5.92
N THR A 32 -11.06 75.65 4.68
CA THR A 32 -11.42 74.70 3.62
C THR A 32 -10.75 73.34 3.73
N LEU A 33 -9.61 73.19 4.44
CA LEU A 33 -9.02 71.88 4.69
C LEU A 33 -9.65 71.12 5.88
N ALA A 34 -10.33 71.81 6.79
CA ALA A 34 -10.98 71.19 7.94
C ALA A 34 -12.35 70.58 7.63
N LEU A 35 -13.01 70.98 6.52
CA LEU A 35 -14.34 70.50 6.14
C LEU A 35 -14.34 69.31 5.15
N VAL A 36 -13.17 68.83 4.71
CA VAL A 36 -13.06 67.62 3.83
C VAL A 36 -12.60 66.38 4.62
N ALA A 37 -12.22 66.51 5.89
CA ALA A 37 -11.79 65.38 6.72
C ALA A 37 -12.93 64.57 7.38
N GLY A 38 -14.19 64.92 7.11
CA GLY A 38 -15.35 64.41 7.83
C GLY A 38 -16.32 63.55 7.01
N CYS A 39 -15.84 62.63 6.17
CA CYS A 39 -16.68 61.56 5.59
C CYS A 39 -15.82 60.43 4.98
N SER A 40 -14.82 59.96 5.73
CA SER A 40 -14.23 58.65 5.48
C SER A 40 -14.76 57.72 6.56
N THR A 41 -15.91 57.08 6.31
CA THR A 41 -16.21 55.84 7.02
C THR A 41 -15.05 54.89 6.74
N PRO A 42 -14.39 54.31 7.75
CA PRO A 42 -13.44 53.25 7.51
C PRO A 42 -14.20 52.18 6.74
N LYS A 43 -13.87 51.99 5.46
CA LYS A 43 -14.39 50.86 4.70
C LYS A 43 -13.97 49.64 5.50
N LYS A 44 -14.93 48.99 6.18
CA LYS A 44 -14.69 47.76 6.93
C LYS A 44 -13.84 46.89 6.01
N ALA A 45 -12.63 46.56 6.42
CA ALA A 45 -11.76 45.72 5.63
C ALA A 45 -12.60 44.52 5.17
N PRO A 46 -12.54 44.14 3.87
CA PRO A 46 -13.21 42.93 3.42
C PRO A 46 -12.91 41.84 4.44
N PRO A 47 -13.91 41.05 4.89
CA PRO A 47 -13.64 39.96 5.81
C PRO A 47 -12.47 39.18 5.23
N THR A 48 -11.41 39.00 6.03
CA THR A 48 -10.25 38.22 5.64
C THR A 48 -10.78 36.94 4.98
N PRO A 49 -10.31 36.58 3.77
CA PRO A 49 -10.70 35.30 3.17
C PRO A 49 -10.57 34.23 4.25
N PRO A 50 -11.59 33.38 4.45
CA PRO A 50 -11.45 32.30 5.42
C PRO A 50 -10.11 31.62 5.16
N PRO A 51 -9.30 31.36 6.21
CA PRO A 51 -8.00 30.75 6.02
C PRO A 51 -8.18 29.54 5.10
N PRO A 52 -7.34 29.37 4.07
CA PRO A 52 -7.51 28.29 3.13
C PRO A 52 -7.68 27.00 3.93
N LEU A 53 -8.79 26.29 3.70
CA LEU A 53 -9.06 25.01 4.33
C LEU A 53 -7.93 24.06 3.93
N VAL A 54 -6.87 24.00 4.75
CA VAL A 54 -5.83 22.99 4.58
C VAL A 54 -6.56 21.68 4.79
N ARG A 55 -6.63 20.83 3.75
CA ARG A 55 -7.31 19.52 3.88
C ARG A 55 -6.61 18.76 5.00
N THR A 56 -7.28 18.65 6.15
CA THR A 56 -6.88 17.87 7.31
C THR A 56 -7.18 16.38 7.14
N ILE A 57 -7.65 15.95 5.96
CA ILE A 57 -8.08 14.58 5.71
C ILE A 57 -6.85 13.66 5.75
N LYS A 58 -6.80 12.78 6.76
CA LYS A 58 -5.79 11.74 6.89
C LYS A 58 -5.84 10.82 5.66
N PRO A 59 -4.69 10.51 5.02
CA PRO A 59 -4.64 9.50 3.97
C PRO A 59 -5.19 8.15 4.47
N LEU A 60 -5.94 7.45 3.61
CA LEU A 60 -6.43 6.10 3.90
C LEU A 60 -5.55 5.06 3.20
N PRO A 61 -5.39 3.86 3.78
CA PRO A 61 -4.72 2.76 3.12
C PRO A 61 -5.37 2.41 1.77
N PRO A 62 -4.59 2.02 0.76
CA PRO A 62 -5.13 1.62 -0.54
C PRO A 62 -5.91 0.31 -0.43
N MET A 63 -6.89 0.13 -1.32
CA MET A 63 -7.61 -1.14 -1.52
C MET A 63 -8.23 -1.77 -0.26
N GLY A 64 -8.55 -0.95 0.75
CA GLY A 64 -9.11 -1.44 2.01
C GLY A 64 -8.09 -2.18 2.89
N ALA A 65 -6.79 -1.97 2.68
CA ALA A 65 -5.76 -2.50 3.55
C ALA A 65 -5.87 -1.95 4.98
N VAL A 66 -5.32 -2.70 5.93
CA VAL A 66 -5.22 -2.25 7.32
C VAL A 66 -4.14 -1.18 7.46
N GLU A 67 -4.31 -0.28 8.42
CA GLU A 67 -3.26 0.66 8.80
C GLU A 67 -2.09 -0.10 9.47
N GLY A 68 -0.85 0.38 9.30
CA GLY A 68 0.32 -0.18 9.97
C GLY A 68 0.76 -1.58 9.51
N MET A 69 0.29 -2.03 8.34
CA MET A 69 0.78 -3.25 7.70
C MET A 69 2.27 -3.11 7.33
N SER A 70 3.06 -4.15 7.58
CA SER A 70 4.42 -4.24 7.04
C SER A 70 4.38 -4.67 5.57
N ILE A 71 5.19 -4.01 4.75
CA ILE A 71 5.42 -4.40 3.36
C ILE A 71 6.84 -4.97 3.22
N PRO A 72 7.11 -5.84 2.23
CA PRO A 72 8.44 -6.39 2.01
C PRO A 72 9.48 -5.30 1.69
N ASP A 73 10.76 -5.62 1.86
CA ASP A 73 11.84 -4.77 1.35
C ASP A 73 11.89 -4.82 -0.18
N VAL A 74 12.54 -3.81 -0.78
CA VAL A 74 12.83 -3.77 -2.22
C VAL A 74 14.23 -4.32 -2.51
N ASP A 75 14.37 -4.97 -3.66
CA ASP A 75 15.67 -5.39 -4.16
C ASP A 75 16.44 -4.25 -4.87
N ALA A 76 17.63 -4.56 -5.39
CA ALA A 76 18.47 -3.60 -6.12
C ALA A 76 17.83 -3.08 -7.43
N SER A 77 16.81 -3.77 -7.95
CA SER A 77 16.05 -3.35 -9.14
C SER A 77 14.84 -2.47 -8.80
N GLY A 78 14.53 -2.31 -7.51
CA GLY A 78 13.36 -1.58 -7.02
C GLY A 78 12.09 -2.42 -6.91
N SER A 79 12.16 -3.74 -7.12
CA SER A 79 11.00 -4.64 -6.99
C SER A 79 10.87 -5.15 -5.55
N TYR A 80 9.65 -5.31 -5.05
CA TYR A 80 9.43 -5.88 -3.72
C TYR A 80 9.82 -7.35 -3.67
N LEU A 81 10.51 -7.76 -2.60
CA LEU A 81 10.94 -9.13 -2.38
C LEU A 81 9.76 -10.04 -2.07
N THR A 82 9.35 -10.83 -3.06
CA THR A 82 8.28 -11.83 -2.89
C THR A 82 8.85 -13.21 -2.54
N PRO A 83 8.00 -14.14 -2.07
CA PRO A 83 8.38 -15.54 -1.90
C PRO A 83 8.78 -16.25 -3.20
N ASN A 84 8.50 -15.65 -4.37
CA ASN A 84 8.78 -16.22 -5.69
C ASN A 84 10.11 -15.72 -6.29
N ARG A 85 10.92 -14.99 -5.52
CA ARG A 85 12.21 -14.45 -5.99
C ARG A 85 13.15 -15.55 -6.50
N GLY A 86 13.66 -15.37 -7.71
CA GLY A 86 14.60 -16.29 -8.35
C GLY A 86 14.00 -17.65 -8.76
N VAL A 87 12.68 -17.79 -8.69
CA VAL A 87 11.97 -19.02 -9.04
C VAL A 87 11.88 -19.17 -10.56
N THR A 88 12.22 -20.36 -11.07
CA THR A 88 12.14 -20.68 -12.51
C THR A 88 11.61 -22.11 -12.71
N ALA A 89 11.34 -22.48 -13.97
CA ALA A 89 11.00 -23.84 -14.39
C ALA A 89 9.92 -24.54 -13.55
N ASN A 90 10.26 -25.65 -12.87
CA ASN A 90 9.31 -26.49 -12.14
C ASN A 90 8.73 -25.80 -10.90
N THR A 91 9.58 -25.11 -10.12
CA THR A 91 9.17 -24.35 -8.95
C THR A 91 8.28 -23.18 -9.37
N ALA A 92 8.56 -22.56 -10.53
CA ALA A 92 7.66 -21.53 -11.08
C ALA A 92 6.29 -22.12 -11.41
N LEU A 93 6.25 -23.27 -12.09
CA LEU A 93 4.99 -23.93 -12.44
C LEU A 93 4.23 -24.38 -11.18
N TRP A 94 4.95 -24.82 -10.15
CA TRP A 94 4.37 -25.16 -8.85
C TRP A 94 3.72 -23.94 -8.19
N HIS A 95 4.40 -22.80 -8.15
CA HIS A 95 3.86 -21.56 -7.56
C HIS A 95 2.70 -20.98 -8.38
N VAL A 96 2.75 -21.07 -9.72
CA VAL A 96 1.61 -20.74 -10.59
C VAL A 96 0.39 -21.59 -10.24
N ARG A 97 0.57 -22.90 -10.04
CA ARG A 97 -0.53 -23.78 -9.60
C ARG A 97 -1.10 -23.32 -8.26
N MET A 98 -0.26 -22.94 -7.30
CA MET A 98 -0.71 -22.44 -5.99
C MET A 98 -1.51 -21.14 -6.11
N ALA A 99 -1.04 -20.17 -6.90
CA ALA A 99 -1.75 -18.93 -7.18
C ALA A 99 -3.14 -19.19 -7.80
N LEU A 100 -3.22 -20.07 -8.80
CA LEU A 100 -4.49 -20.43 -9.44
C LEU A 100 -5.42 -21.22 -8.49
N ASN A 101 -4.87 -21.96 -7.53
CA ASN A 101 -5.67 -22.57 -6.47
C ASN A 101 -6.29 -21.52 -5.55
N VAL A 102 -5.52 -20.51 -5.14
CA VAL A 102 -6.06 -19.37 -4.37
C VAL A 102 -7.14 -18.66 -5.18
N ALA A 103 -6.91 -18.40 -6.46
CA ALA A 103 -7.92 -17.80 -7.33
C ALA A 103 -9.20 -18.64 -7.41
N ALA A 104 -9.09 -19.97 -7.52
CA ALA A 104 -10.25 -20.87 -7.53
C ALA A 104 -11.07 -20.83 -6.23
N LEU A 105 -10.47 -20.42 -5.11
CA LEU A 105 -11.14 -20.30 -3.82
C LEU A 105 -11.69 -18.89 -3.55
N SER A 106 -10.98 -17.86 -4.03
CA SER A 106 -11.25 -16.46 -3.65
C SER A 106 -11.91 -15.62 -4.74
N CYS A 107 -11.86 -16.04 -6.00
CA CYS A 107 -12.37 -15.27 -7.14
C CYS A 107 -13.78 -15.71 -7.53
N HIS A 108 -14.78 -15.04 -6.97
CA HIS A 108 -16.19 -15.26 -7.27
C HIS A 108 -16.66 -14.44 -8.47
N GLY A 109 -17.58 -14.97 -9.25
CA GLY A 109 -18.12 -14.29 -10.42
C GLY A 109 -19.17 -15.12 -11.16
N VAL A 110 -19.75 -14.54 -12.22
CA VAL A 110 -20.72 -15.27 -13.05
C VAL A 110 -20.07 -16.53 -13.60
N ASN A 111 -20.64 -17.69 -13.29
CA ASN A 111 -20.14 -19.03 -13.64
C ASN A 111 -18.81 -19.44 -12.99
N GLU A 112 -18.29 -18.72 -11.98
CA GLU A 112 -17.08 -19.08 -11.22
C GLU A 112 -15.87 -19.47 -12.11
N PRO A 113 -15.44 -18.61 -13.06
CA PRO A 113 -14.49 -18.96 -14.11
C PRO A 113 -13.14 -19.45 -13.58
N ALA A 114 -12.60 -18.83 -12.53
CA ALA A 114 -11.32 -19.25 -11.94
C ALA A 114 -11.37 -20.70 -11.42
N ARG A 115 -12.49 -21.07 -10.75
CA ARG A 115 -12.71 -22.43 -10.24
C ARG A 115 -12.85 -23.45 -11.37
N LEU A 116 -13.62 -23.12 -12.41
CA LEU A 116 -13.79 -24.01 -13.57
C LEU A 116 -12.47 -24.21 -14.33
N GLN A 117 -11.74 -23.13 -14.59
CA GLN A 117 -10.44 -23.18 -15.26
C GLN A 117 -9.43 -24.00 -14.47
N TYR A 118 -9.31 -23.75 -13.16
CA TYR A 118 -8.37 -24.49 -12.32
C TYR A 118 -8.63 -26.00 -12.33
N ASN A 119 -9.90 -26.42 -12.19
CA ASN A 119 -10.26 -27.83 -12.25
C ASN A 119 -9.92 -28.46 -13.61
N GLN A 120 -10.14 -27.72 -14.71
CA GLN A 120 -9.76 -28.18 -16.05
C GLN A 120 -8.23 -28.27 -16.21
N ILE A 121 -7.48 -27.30 -15.69
CA ILE A 121 -6.00 -27.30 -15.71
C ILE A 121 -5.46 -28.54 -14.99
N LEU A 122 -6.03 -28.88 -13.82
CA LEU A 122 -5.65 -30.08 -13.08
C LEU A 122 -5.88 -31.36 -13.89
N HIS A 123 -6.93 -31.41 -14.72
CA HIS A 123 -7.21 -32.56 -15.57
C HIS A 123 -6.31 -32.64 -16.80
N VAL A 124 -6.22 -31.55 -17.58
CA VAL A 124 -5.48 -31.49 -18.85
C VAL A 124 -3.98 -31.60 -18.64
N HIS A 125 -3.43 -30.91 -17.63
CA HIS A 125 -2.00 -30.80 -17.40
C HIS A 125 -1.49 -31.65 -16.24
N GLN A 126 -2.26 -32.67 -15.82
CA GLN A 126 -1.93 -33.51 -14.65
C GLN A 126 -0.50 -34.05 -14.65
N ALA A 127 0.03 -34.47 -15.81
CA ALA A 127 1.34 -35.11 -15.90
C ALA A 127 2.48 -34.13 -15.60
N VAL A 128 2.45 -32.95 -16.24
CA VAL A 128 3.47 -31.91 -16.03
C VAL A 128 3.35 -31.27 -14.65
N LEU A 129 2.14 -31.14 -14.10
CA LEU A 129 1.94 -30.65 -12.73
C LEU A 129 2.45 -31.65 -11.68
N ARG A 130 2.28 -32.96 -11.90
CA ARG A 130 2.88 -34.00 -11.04
C ARG A 130 4.40 -33.97 -11.10
N GLU A 131 4.98 -33.83 -12.29
CA GLU A 131 6.43 -33.72 -12.43
C GLU A 131 6.98 -32.46 -11.76
N ALA A 132 6.32 -31.31 -11.92
CA ALA A 132 6.72 -30.08 -11.25
C ALA A 132 6.73 -30.25 -9.71
N ASN A 133 5.70 -30.89 -9.14
CA ASN A 133 5.69 -31.20 -7.71
C ASN A 133 6.84 -32.13 -7.30
N ALA A 134 7.06 -33.21 -8.05
CA ALA A 134 8.15 -34.15 -7.77
C ALA A 134 9.54 -33.48 -7.88
N ALA A 135 9.72 -32.56 -8.83
CA ALA A 135 10.94 -31.78 -8.98
C ALA A 135 11.17 -30.85 -7.78
N VAL A 136 10.13 -30.17 -7.29
CA VAL A 136 10.21 -29.36 -6.07
C VAL A 136 10.61 -30.23 -4.89
N ASP A 137 9.98 -31.39 -4.69
CA ASP A 137 10.36 -32.32 -3.63
C ASP A 137 11.84 -32.73 -3.73
N ARG A 138 12.34 -33.06 -4.93
CA ARG A 138 13.77 -33.37 -5.16
C ARG A 138 14.69 -32.19 -4.81
N ASN A 139 14.35 -30.97 -5.23
CA ASN A 139 15.14 -29.76 -4.96
C ASN A 139 15.29 -29.54 -3.45
N TYR A 140 14.21 -29.71 -2.70
CA TYR A 140 14.21 -29.56 -1.25
C TYR A 140 14.92 -30.69 -0.51
N THR A 141 14.74 -31.94 -0.94
CA THR A 141 15.49 -33.08 -0.37
C THR A 141 16.98 -32.92 -0.60
N ALA A 142 17.41 -32.47 -1.77
CA ALA A 142 18.82 -32.24 -2.06
C ALA A 142 19.42 -31.10 -1.22
N ALA A 143 18.67 -30.00 -1.04
CA ALA A 143 19.14 -28.84 -0.32
C ALA A 143 19.19 -29.03 1.20
N TYR A 144 18.24 -29.79 1.77
CA TYR A 144 18.05 -29.85 3.23
C TYR A 144 18.00 -31.27 3.82
N GLY A 145 18.18 -32.31 3.00
CA GLY A 145 18.14 -33.70 3.46
C GLY A 145 16.82 -34.06 4.16
N SER A 146 16.93 -34.60 5.38
CA SER A 146 15.76 -34.94 6.22
C SER A 146 14.88 -33.74 6.58
N GLY A 147 15.41 -32.51 6.52
CA GLY A 147 14.65 -31.26 6.72
C GLY A 147 13.93 -30.75 5.47
N GLY A 148 14.03 -31.43 4.33
CA GLY A 148 13.48 -30.98 3.05
C GLY A 148 11.97 -30.75 3.07
N LEU A 149 11.21 -31.71 3.59
CA LEU A 149 9.75 -31.60 3.67
C LEU A 149 9.32 -30.39 4.51
N GLN A 150 9.88 -30.22 5.71
CA GLN A 150 9.55 -29.10 6.59
C GLN A 150 9.86 -27.74 5.94
N SER A 151 10.99 -27.65 5.24
CA SER A 151 11.41 -26.43 4.56
C SER A 151 10.50 -26.10 3.36
N ARG A 152 10.04 -27.12 2.63
CA ARG A 152 9.08 -26.98 1.53
C ARG A 152 7.73 -26.50 2.03
N GLU A 153 7.19 -27.11 3.08
CA GLU A 153 5.89 -26.73 3.61
C GLU A 153 5.88 -25.32 4.22
N LEU A 154 7.01 -24.89 4.80
CA LEU A 154 7.18 -23.51 5.24
C LEU A 154 7.07 -22.54 4.06
N LEU A 155 7.80 -22.77 2.97
CA LEU A 155 7.69 -21.89 1.80
C LEU A 155 6.30 -21.95 1.18
N ASN A 156 5.70 -23.14 1.06
CA ASN A 156 4.36 -23.29 0.50
C ASN A 156 3.34 -22.43 1.27
N THR A 157 3.42 -22.46 2.60
CA THR A 157 2.56 -21.63 3.47
C THR A 157 2.76 -20.15 3.19
N VAL A 158 4.00 -19.70 3.06
CA VAL A 158 4.34 -18.30 2.76
C VAL A 158 3.81 -17.88 1.38
N VAL A 159 3.93 -18.72 0.36
CA VAL A 159 3.41 -18.47 -1.00
C VAL A 159 1.88 -18.42 -1.03
N TYR A 160 1.19 -19.32 -0.33
CA TYR A 160 -0.28 -19.26 -0.20
C TYR A 160 -0.73 -17.98 0.51
N ASN A 161 -0.07 -17.62 1.61
CA ASN A 161 -0.38 -16.39 2.33
C ASN A 161 -0.15 -15.14 1.46
N PHE A 162 0.91 -15.14 0.66
CA PHE A 162 1.20 -14.07 -0.30
C PHE A 162 0.05 -13.91 -1.32
N PHE A 163 -0.32 -14.98 -2.03
CA PHE A 163 -1.39 -14.90 -3.04
C PHE A 163 -2.78 -14.67 -2.44
N SER A 164 -2.97 -14.93 -1.14
CA SER A 164 -4.24 -14.76 -0.43
C SER A 164 -4.40 -13.38 0.22
N LEU A 165 -3.58 -12.40 -0.12
CA LEU A 165 -3.63 -11.07 0.48
C LEU A 165 -4.96 -10.35 0.14
N PRO A 166 -5.89 -10.15 1.11
CA PRO A 166 -7.25 -9.73 0.79
C PRO A 166 -7.39 -8.38 0.06
N PRO A 167 -6.57 -7.35 0.36
CA PRO A 167 -6.59 -6.09 -0.40
C PRO A 167 -6.30 -6.24 -1.90
N VAL A 168 -5.57 -7.28 -2.30
CA VAL A 168 -5.12 -7.48 -3.69
C VAL A 168 -6.12 -8.31 -4.49
N THR A 169 -7.02 -9.05 -3.84
CA THR A 169 -7.96 -9.98 -4.49
C THR A 169 -8.69 -9.38 -5.70
N LYS A 170 -9.13 -8.11 -5.59
CA LYS A 170 -9.86 -7.44 -6.67
C LYS A 170 -9.03 -7.26 -7.95
N SER A 171 -7.74 -6.92 -7.83
CA SER A 171 -6.83 -6.77 -8.97
C SER A 171 -6.20 -8.10 -9.40
N PHE A 172 -6.05 -9.05 -8.47
CA PHE A 172 -5.52 -10.39 -8.74
C PHE A 172 -6.45 -11.27 -9.57
N CYS A 173 -7.75 -11.31 -9.24
CA CYS A 173 -8.70 -12.22 -9.86
C CYS A 173 -8.79 -12.14 -11.40
N PRO A 174 -8.90 -10.97 -12.05
CA PRO A 174 -8.93 -10.91 -13.51
C PRO A 174 -7.64 -11.45 -14.13
N VAL A 175 -6.48 -11.14 -13.55
CA VAL A 175 -5.17 -11.63 -14.03
C VAL A 175 -5.09 -13.16 -13.91
N ALA A 176 -5.55 -13.73 -12.80
CA ALA A 176 -5.56 -15.18 -12.61
C ALA A 176 -6.46 -15.90 -13.64
N ILE A 177 -7.61 -15.30 -13.99
CA ILE A 177 -8.51 -15.83 -15.01
C ILE A 177 -7.88 -15.79 -16.40
N GLU A 178 -7.17 -14.71 -16.75
CA GLU A 178 -6.45 -14.59 -18.02
C GLU A 178 -5.31 -15.60 -18.12
N VAL A 179 -4.50 -15.72 -17.06
CA VAL A 179 -3.41 -16.71 -17.00
C VAL A 179 -3.96 -18.13 -17.07
N GLY A 180 -5.05 -18.43 -16.35
CA GLY A 180 -5.73 -19.72 -16.40
C GLY A 180 -6.23 -20.08 -17.80
N ALA A 181 -6.85 -19.12 -18.50
CA ALA A 181 -7.27 -19.29 -19.89
C ALA A 181 -6.09 -19.58 -20.83
N LYS A 182 -4.99 -18.83 -20.70
CA LYS A 182 -3.79 -19.02 -21.52
C LYS A 182 -3.12 -20.38 -21.28
N ILE A 183 -3.08 -20.85 -20.04
CA ILE A 183 -2.58 -22.19 -19.71
C ILE A 183 -3.42 -23.26 -20.38
N LEU A 184 -4.75 -23.17 -20.30
CA LEU A 184 -5.66 -24.14 -20.93
C LEU A 184 -5.56 -24.19 -22.45
N ALA A 185 -5.22 -23.08 -23.09
CA ALA A 185 -5.02 -23.01 -24.53
C ALA A 185 -3.64 -23.55 -24.99
N MET A 186 -2.75 -23.89 -24.06
CA MET A 186 -1.37 -24.25 -24.34
C MET A 186 -1.13 -25.76 -24.28
N PRO A 187 -0.27 -26.34 -25.13
CA PRO A 187 0.22 -27.71 -24.94
C PRO A 187 1.01 -27.89 -23.64
N SER A 188 0.83 -29.02 -22.95
CA SER A 188 1.48 -29.31 -21.65
C SER A 188 3.01 -29.19 -21.67
N ASN A 189 3.67 -29.49 -22.80
CA ASN A 189 5.13 -29.42 -22.94
C ASN A 189 5.67 -27.99 -23.00
N GLN A 190 4.82 -26.97 -23.16
CA GLN A 190 5.22 -25.56 -23.17
C GLN A 190 5.08 -24.90 -21.79
N LEU A 191 4.38 -25.53 -20.84
CA LEU A 191 4.07 -24.91 -19.54
C LEU A 191 5.32 -24.57 -18.71
N LEU A 192 6.37 -25.40 -18.75
CA LEU A 192 7.59 -25.11 -18.00
C LEU A 192 8.32 -23.86 -18.51
N ALA A 193 8.29 -23.62 -19.82
CA ALA A 193 8.88 -22.42 -20.41
C ALA A 193 8.05 -21.17 -20.12
N TYR A 194 6.72 -21.31 -20.08
CA TYR A 194 5.79 -20.21 -19.81
C TYR A 194 5.68 -19.86 -18.31
N ALA A 195 5.94 -20.80 -17.41
CA ALA A 195 5.69 -20.63 -15.98
C ALA A 195 6.32 -19.37 -15.34
N PRO A 196 7.57 -18.95 -15.65
CA PRO A 196 8.12 -17.71 -15.11
C PRO A 196 7.36 -16.45 -15.57
N GLU A 197 6.91 -16.42 -16.82
CA GLU A 197 6.09 -15.32 -17.35
C GLU A 197 4.71 -15.30 -16.66
N ALA A 198 4.08 -16.46 -16.54
CA ALA A 198 2.80 -16.60 -15.84
C ALA A 198 2.90 -16.14 -14.38
N LEU A 199 3.98 -16.53 -13.69
CA LEU A 199 4.22 -16.14 -12.30
C LEU A 199 4.41 -14.63 -12.18
N THR A 200 5.23 -14.04 -13.05
CA THR A 200 5.42 -12.58 -13.12
C THR A 200 4.10 -11.84 -13.31
N ALA A 201 3.23 -12.33 -14.20
CA ALA A 201 1.90 -11.75 -14.41
C ALA A 201 1.05 -11.84 -13.15
N LEU A 202 1.00 -13.01 -12.50
CA LEU A 202 0.23 -13.24 -11.26
C LEU A 202 0.72 -12.41 -10.08
N GLU A 203 2.01 -12.07 -10.01
CA GLU A 203 2.61 -11.27 -8.95
C GLU A 203 2.43 -9.76 -9.13
N LYS A 204 2.23 -9.30 -10.37
CA LYS A 204 2.13 -7.88 -10.70
C LYS A 204 1.10 -7.11 -9.84
N PRO A 205 -0.13 -7.61 -9.59
CA PRO A 205 -1.09 -6.93 -8.72
C PRO A 205 -0.57 -6.72 -7.28
N PHE A 206 0.28 -7.61 -6.78
CA PHE A 206 0.87 -7.51 -5.44
C PHE A 206 1.99 -6.47 -5.41
N GLN A 207 2.82 -6.41 -6.45
CA GLN A 207 3.84 -5.37 -6.61
C GLN A 207 3.21 -3.97 -6.63
N GLU A 208 2.16 -3.80 -7.44
CA GLU A 208 1.39 -2.54 -7.53
C GLU A 208 0.73 -2.17 -6.20
N PHE A 209 0.24 -3.16 -5.45
CA PHE A 209 -0.29 -2.95 -4.11
C PHE A 209 0.78 -2.44 -3.14
N TYR A 210 1.96 -3.07 -3.10
CA TYR A 210 3.04 -2.64 -2.22
C TYR A 210 3.53 -1.24 -2.56
N GLU A 211 3.62 -0.89 -3.85
CA GLU A 211 3.94 0.47 -4.30
C GLU A 211 2.91 1.50 -3.80
N ALA A 212 1.61 1.20 -3.99
CA ALA A 212 0.54 2.07 -3.50
C ALA A 212 0.55 2.20 -1.96
N TYR A 213 0.92 1.15 -1.25
CA TYR A 213 1.01 1.14 0.21
C TYR A 213 2.20 1.96 0.71
N ALA A 214 3.38 1.83 0.10
CA ALA A 214 4.55 2.64 0.41
C ALA A 214 4.27 4.14 0.19
N ASP A 215 3.58 4.47 -0.89
CA ASP A 215 3.16 5.83 -1.19
C ASP A 215 2.12 6.35 -0.18
N TYR A 216 1.23 5.48 0.31
CA TYR A 216 0.35 5.78 1.45
C TYR A 216 1.16 6.11 2.72
N LEU A 217 2.15 5.30 3.09
CA LEU A 217 2.98 5.54 4.28
C LEU A 217 3.73 6.87 4.18
N ARG A 218 4.26 7.20 3.00
CA ARG A 218 4.90 8.49 2.72
C ARG A 218 3.95 9.66 2.93
N ARG A 219 2.75 9.61 2.35
CA ARG A 219 1.71 10.64 2.54
C ARG A 219 1.24 10.75 3.98
N LEU A 220 1.13 9.62 4.67
CA LEU A 220 0.73 9.58 6.07
C LEU A 220 1.78 10.28 6.95
N ALA A 221 3.06 10.03 6.73
CA ALA A 221 4.14 10.71 7.44
C ALA A 221 4.15 12.22 7.17
N GLU A 222 3.94 12.63 5.92
CA GLU A 222 3.81 14.04 5.55
C GLU A 222 2.61 14.70 6.27
N TRP A 223 1.45 14.05 6.26
CA TRP A 223 0.26 14.53 6.97
C TRP A 223 0.52 14.63 8.49
N GLN A 224 1.12 13.61 9.10
CA GLN A 224 1.45 13.60 10.53
C GLN A 224 2.40 14.75 10.91
N SER A 225 3.39 15.05 10.07
CA SER A 225 4.33 16.17 10.28
C SER A 225 3.64 17.54 10.29
N ARG A 226 2.56 17.70 9.52
CA ARG A 226 1.81 18.95 9.38
C ARG A 226 0.77 19.15 10.47
N PHE A 227 0.16 18.06 10.96
CA PHE A 227 -1.02 18.12 11.85
C PHE A 227 -0.77 17.57 13.26
N GLY A 228 0.47 17.28 13.63
CA GLY A 228 0.85 17.04 15.03
C GLY A 228 0.26 15.77 15.64
N GLY A 229 0.19 14.67 14.88
CA GLY A 229 -0.20 13.39 15.45
C GLY A 229 0.75 12.99 16.57
N THR A 230 0.25 12.82 17.80
CA THR A 230 1.01 12.25 18.91
C THR A 230 1.48 10.85 18.50
N VAL A 231 2.78 10.67 18.29
CA VAL A 231 3.34 9.38 17.88
C VAL A 231 3.76 8.60 19.12
N THR A 232 2.95 7.63 19.52
CA THR A 232 3.48 6.50 20.30
C THR A 232 4.22 5.61 19.29
N VAL A 233 5.55 5.72 19.27
CA VAL A 233 6.37 4.84 18.43
C VAL A 233 6.37 3.47 19.08
N VAL A 234 5.46 2.59 18.66
CA VAL A 234 5.68 1.15 18.86
C VAL A 234 6.65 0.73 17.77
N VAL A 235 7.94 0.78 18.10
CA VAL A 235 8.96 0.07 17.30
C VAL A 235 8.63 -1.41 17.48
N SER A 236 7.94 -2.02 16.50
CA SER A 236 7.96 -3.48 16.40
C SER A 236 9.42 -3.88 16.20
N PRO A 237 10.07 -4.56 17.16
CA PRO A 237 11.52 -4.79 17.12
C PRO A 237 11.95 -5.80 16.06
N THR A 238 11.05 -6.26 15.22
CA THR A 238 11.32 -7.37 14.30
C THR A 238 10.73 -7.03 12.95
N PRO A 239 11.55 -6.55 11.99
CA PRO A 239 11.25 -6.77 10.58
C PRO A 239 10.85 -8.23 10.43
N LEU A 240 9.74 -8.51 9.73
CA LEU A 240 9.46 -9.90 9.37
C LEU A 240 10.71 -10.41 8.63
N PRO A 241 11.28 -11.56 9.03
CA PRO A 241 12.41 -12.11 8.30
C PRO A 241 12.01 -12.23 6.83
N PRO A 242 12.93 -11.92 5.89
CA PRO A 242 12.61 -12.01 4.48
C PRO A 242 12.07 -13.42 4.18
N PRO A 243 11.05 -13.55 3.32
CA PRO A 243 10.46 -14.84 3.04
C PRO A 243 11.56 -15.84 2.61
N PRO A 244 11.51 -17.10 3.08
CA PRO A 244 12.54 -18.08 2.77
C PRO A 244 12.72 -18.18 1.25
N THR A 245 13.96 -18.34 0.79
CA THR A 245 14.24 -18.53 -0.64
C THR A 245 14.00 -19.99 -1.02
N PRO A 246 13.23 -20.25 -2.10
CA PRO A 246 13.21 -21.59 -2.69
C PRO A 246 14.62 -22.04 -3.10
N PRO A 247 14.96 -23.34 -2.93
CA PRO A 247 16.19 -23.93 -3.43
C PRO A 247 16.33 -23.81 -4.95
N LYS A 248 17.57 -23.93 -5.42
CA LYS A 248 17.89 -23.97 -6.85
C LYS A 248 17.27 -25.20 -7.51
N GLU A 249 16.81 -25.02 -8.75
CA GLU A 249 16.35 -26.11 -9.62
C GLU A 249 17.45 -27.12 -9.92
N LEU A 250 17.11 -28.40 -9.79
CA LEU A 250 17.96 -29.52 -10.19
C LEU A 250 17.49 -30.09 -11.52
N GLY A 251 18.45 -30.54 -12.33
CA GLY A 251 18.16 -31.30 -13.55
C GLY A 251 17.55 -32.67 -13.25
N ALA A 252 16.84 -33.24 -14.23
CA ALA A 252 16.12 -34.52 -14.10
C ALA A 252 16.99 -35.75 -13.75
N GLY A 253 18.32 -35.62 -13.73
CA GLY A 253 19.27 -36.69 -13.41
C GLY A 253 19.75 -36.75 -11.96
N PHE A 254 19.18 -35.96 -11.04
CA PHE A 254 19.59 -36.01 -9.64
C PHE A 254 19.11 -37.30 -8.96
N VAL A 255 20.05 -38.13 -8.52
CA VAL A 255 19.81 -39.28 -7.64
C VAL A 255 20.22 -38.86 -6.22
N PRO A 256 19.30 -38.83 -5.24
CA PRO A 256 19.69 -38.55 -3.87
C PRO A 256 20.68 -39.61 -3.39
N PRO A 257 21.68 -39.25 -2.56
CA PRO A 257 22.58 -40.25 -1.99
C PRO A 257 21.75 -41.32 -1.25
N PRO A 258 22.16 -42.60 -1.31
CA PRO A 258 21.41 -43.67 -0.66
C PRO A 258 21.17 -43.29 0.80
N SER A 259 19.90 -43.29 1.18
CA SER A 259 19.44 -43.01 2.53
C SER A 259 20.28 -43.83 3.50
N VAL A 260 21.07 -43.17 4.35
CA VAL A 260 21.74 -43.86 5.45
C VAL A 260 20.63 -44.26 6.42
N ALA A 261 20.20 -45.53 6.30
CA ALA A 261 19.23 -46.23 7.13
C ALA A 261 17.87 -45.54 7.33
N SER A 262 16.81 -46.27 7.00
CA SER A 262 15.51 -46.10 7.64
C SER A 262 15.71 -45.97 9.16
N ILE A 263 15.52 -44.77 9.69
CA ILE A 263 15.39 -44.55 11.12
C ILE A 263 14.27 -45.49 11.59
N PRO A 264 14.52 -46.41 12.54
CA PRO A 264 13.45 -47.18 13.14
C PRO A 264 12.41 -46.20 13.68
N ARG A 265 11.13 -46.41 13.37
CA ARG A 265 10.02 -45.70 14.02
C ARG A 265 10.35 -45.64 15.52
N PRO A 266 10.33 -44.46 16.18
CA PRO A 266 10.63 -44.37 17.60
C PRO A 266 9.75 -45.37 18.36
N GLN A 267 10.35 -46.44 18.87
CA GLN A 267 9.76 -47.17 19.98
C GLN A 267 10.20 -46.42 21.23
N GLU A 268 9.23 -45.81 21.87
CA GLU A 268 9.41 -45.19 23.17
C GLU A 268 9.72 -46.30 24.18
N GLY A 269 10.91 -46.21 24.77
CA GLY A 269 11.42 -47.13 25.77
C GLY A 269 10.70 -46.98 27.11
N SER A 270 9.42 -47.33 27.14
CA SER A 270 8.65 -47.70 28.33
C SER A 270 7.30 -48.18 27.84
N GLY A 271 7.02 -49.48 27.93
CA GLY A 271 5.80 -50.13 27.45
C GLY A 271 4.52 -49.72 28.19
N ALA A 272 4.15 -48.44 28.14
CA ALA A 272 2.90 -47.90 28.65
C ALA A 272 2.20 -47.11 27.53
N PRO A 273 0.90 -47.34 27.26
CA PRO A 273 0.13 -46.52 26.32
C PRO A 273 -0.02 -45.09 26.86
N LEU A 274 0.45 -44.10 26.10
CA LEU A 274 0.15 -42.68 26.35
C LEU A 274 -1.29 -42.38 25.92
N VAL A 275 -2.20 -42.39 26.89
CA VAL A 275 -3.49 -41.69 26.79
C VAL A 275 -3.20 -40.18 26.71
N PRO A 276 -3.78 -39.42 25.77
CA PRO A 276 -3.57 -37.98 25.72
C PRO A 276 -4.12 -37.31 27.00
N PRO A 277 -3.43 -36.32 27.60
CA PRO A 277 -4.03 -35.52 28.66
C PRO A 277 -5.25 -34.80 28.09
N THR A 278 -6.43 -35.14 28.60
CA THR A 278 -7.68 -34.45 28.32
C THR A 278 -7.67 -33.12 29.04
N THR A 279 -7.05 -32.10 28.44
CA THR A 279 -7.36 -30.73 28.82
C THR A 279 -8.75 -30.42 28.25
N ARG A 280 -9.79 -30.54 29.08
CA ARG A 280 -11.15 -30.10 28.72
C ARG A 280 -11.15 -28.58 28.56
N VAL A 281 -11.11 -28.11 27.31
CA VAL A 281 -11.57 -26.75 27.00
C VAL A 281 -13.09 -26.78 27.02
N ILE A 282 -13.69 -26.21 28.07
CA ILE A 282 -15.13 -26.02 28.15
C ILE A 282 -15.48 -24.80 27.28
N VAL A 283 -15.99 -25.06 26.09
CA VAL A 283 -16.60 -24.03 25.23
C VAL A 283 -18.08 -23.92 25.61
N PRO A 284 -18.60 -22.75 26.03
CA PRO A 284 -20.03 -22.60 26.31
C PRO A 284 -20.83 -22.65 25.00
N THR A 285 -21.62 -23.71 24.83
CA THR A 285 -22.55 -23.87 23.71
C THR A 285 -23.85 -23.11 24.01
N PHE A 286 -24.17 -22.08 23.24
CA PHE A 286 -25.50 -21.48 23.24
C PHE A 286 -26.52 -22.45 22.60
N PRO A 287 -27.73 -22.60 23.16
CA PRO A 287 -28.71 -23.56 22.64
C PRO A 287 -29.28 -23.08 21.29
N LEU A 288 -29.12 -23.92 20.26
CA LEU A 288 -29.83 -23.79 19.00
C LEU A 288 -31.27 -24.29 19.19
N THR A 289 -32.24 -23.36 19.17
CA THR A 289 -33.67 -23.68 19.03
C THR A 289 -33.92 -24.26 17.63
N LYS A 290 -34.52 -25.46 17.57
CA LYS A 290 -34.95 -26.07 16.31
C LYS A 290 -36.15 -25.28 15.75
N PRO A 291 -36.24 -25.06 14.42
CA PRO A 291 -37.46 -24.53 13.81
C PRO A 291 -38.59 -25.56 13.93
N ALA A 292 -39.76 -25.10 14.37
CA ALA A 292 -40.99 -25.89 14.37
C ALA A 292 -41.40 -26.25 12.94
N LYS A 293 -41.99 -27.43 12.78
CA LYS A 293 -42.47 -27.99 11.50
C LYS A 293 -43.55 -27.13 10.87
#